data_AF-F6ZLY9-F1
#
_entry.id   AF-F6ZLY9-F1
#
_cell.length_a   1.000
_cell.length_b   1.000
_cell.length_c   1.000
_cell.angle_alpha   90.00
_cell.angle_beta   90.00
_cell.angle_gamma   90.00
#
_symmetry.space_group_name_H-M   'P 1'
#
loop_
_entity.id
_entity.type
_entity.pdbx_description
1 polymer ?
#
loop_
_entity_poly.entity_id
_entity_poly.type
_entity_poly.pdbx_seq_one_letter_code
_entity_poly.pdbx_strand_id
1 'polypeptide(L)'
;SKEVPFTYIPPKCHVISIDSFNCGARGLIIGVTFAEESGENFLNIYCNYGDNVPEFHERDLENLAYTFKSFALTFTPFQLTHRKVKRCNDDSSRSVFILLGDDKFHVYSQISDDVEFIEDEIKDYFVELVVCESVPTYLEIYAVDQTTRVTAVGYANGKICLFLVDCTTNTIIKSWKIQHSSIISQLVLYPDNRNQKDEYANFMLVVASTREEAVVYSDVLNLGFEKPVILRSSGDGDCVTCCAVGRDNCDGTIEIVIGTYDQRILLYKNFSTPIVEPSWVKHFAHPVLKTELCDITGDYITELIVFTTKGIHILQRNLHNVLNVYKNVLKSITYACCDETNK
;
A
#
# COMPACT_ATOMS: atom_id res chain seq x y z
N SER A 1 14.88 19.59 -6.06
CA SER A 1 14.81 18.12 -6.23
C SER A 1 16.22 17.62 -6.54
N LYS A 2 16.62 16.50 -5.94
CA LYS A 2 17.92 15.86 -6.19
C LYS A 2 17.62 14.41 -6.58
N GLU A 3 18.10 14.00 -7.75
CA GLU A 3 18.01 12.61 -8.20
C GLU A 3 19.16 11.83 -7.53
N VAL A 4 18.83 10.69 -6.91
CA VAL A 4 19.82 9.78 -6.33
C VAL A 4 19.96 8.61 -7.30
N PRO A 5 21.05 8.52 -8.08
CA PRO A 5 21.26 7.38 -8.97
C PRO A 5 21.54 6.15 -8.10
N PHE A 6 20.80 5.06 -8.30
CA PHE A 6 21.15 3.78 -7.71
C PHE A 6 22.39 3.24 -8.42
N THR A 7 23.54 3.34 -7.76
CA THR A 7 24.78 2.83 -8.36
C THR A 7 24.77 1.30 -8.33
N TYR A 8 25.43 0.67 -9.31
CA TYR A 8 25.54 -0.79 -9.47
C TYR A 8 24.26 -1.56 -9.80
N ILE A 9 23.22 -0.88 -10.28
CA ILE A 9 22.18 -1.54 -11.06
C ILE A 9 22.72 -1.68 -12.50
N PRO A 10 22.91 -2.90 -13.04
CA PRO A 10 23.44 -3.08 -14.38
C PRO A 10 22.58 -2.36 -15.42
N PRO A 11 23.17 -1.75 -16.47
CA PRO A 11 22.41 -0.97 -17.45
C PRO A 11 21.39 -1.78 -18.26
N LYS A 12 21.43 -3.12 -18.17
CA LYS A 12 20.57 -4.07 -18.87
C LYS A 12 19.72 -4.91 -17.91
N CYS A 13 19.19 -4.28 -16.87
CA CYS A 13 18.27 -4.93 -15.97
C CYS A 13 16.91 -4.23 -15.96
N HIS A 14 15.91 -4.95 -15.50
CA HIS A 14 14.55 -4.47 -15.31
C HIS A 14 14.26 -4.37 -13.82
N VAL A 15 14.03 -3.15 -13.33
CA VAL A 15 13.56 -2.94 -11.97
C VAL A 15 12.14 -3.51 -11.84
N ILE A 16 11.96 -4.38 -10.85
CA ILE A 16 10.71 -5.06 -10.58
C ILE A 16 9.92 -4.32 -9.50
N SER A 17 10.57 -3.98 -8.39
CA SER A 17 9.92 -3.30 -7.27
C SER A 17 10.92 -2.49 -6.46
N ILE A 18 10.43 -1.41 -5.85
CA ILE A 18 11.22 -0.52 -4.99
C ILE A 18 10.37 -0.22 -3.77
N ASP A 19 10.99 -0.23 -2.60
CA ASP A 19 10.40 0.29 -1.38
C ASP A 19 11.44 0.98 -0.50
N SER A 20 11.01 1.87 0.39
CA SER A 20 11.91 2.63 1.23
C SER A 20 11.27 3.03 2.56
N PHE A 21 12.10 3.20 3.58
CA PHE A 21 11.67 3.69 4.90
C PHE A 21 12.79 4.45 5.61
N ASN A 22 12.41 5.27 6.59
CA ASN A 22 13.35 5.98 7.44
C ASN A 22 13.63 5.19 8.72
N CYS A 23 14.91 5.02 9.05
CA CYS A 23 15.42 4.27 10.20
C CYS A 23 16.19 5.21 11.18
N GLY A 24 15.51 6.22 11.71
CA GLY A 24 16.05 7.10 12.76
C GLY A 24 17.44 7.65 12.43
N ALA A 25 18.42 7.38 13.29
CA ALA A 25 19.81 7.84 13.10
C ALA A 25 20.48 7.33 11.81
N ARG A 26 20.03 6.19 11.26
CA ARG A 26 20.57 5.60 10.02
C ARG A 26 19.98 6.23 8.75
N GLY A 27 18.92 7.02 8.89
CA GLY A 27 18.30 7.74 7.77
C GLY A 27 17.51 6.85 6.83
N LEU A 28 17.56 7.18 5.54
CA LEU A 28 16.77 6.52 4.51
C LEU A 28 17.38 5.16 4.11
N ILE A 29 16.56 4.11 4.16
CA ILE A 29 16.88 2.77 3.66
C ILE A 29 16.01 2.51 2.43
N ILE A 30 16.60 1.98 1.36
CA ILE A 30 15.91 1.72 0.10
C ILE A 30 16.21 0.28 -0.34
N GLY A 31 15.17 -0.52 -0.56
CA GLY A 31 15.28 -1.82 -1.19
C GLY A 31 14.85 -1.74 -2.64
N VAL A 32 15.62 -2.36 -3.54
CA VAL A 32 15.35 -2.42 -4.97
C VAL A 32 15.53 -3.85 -5.45
N THR A 33 14.48 -4.42 -6.06
CA THR A 33 14.56 -5.72 -6.73
C THR A 33 14.63 -5.53 -8.23
N PHE A 34 15.48 -6.28 -8.92
CA PHE A 34 15.62 -6.22 -10.37
C PHE A 34 16.01 -7.57 -10.96
N ALA A 35 15.72 -7.75 -12.25
CA ALA A 35 16.10 -8.91 -13.04
C ALA A 35 17.07 -8.52 -14.15
N GLU A 36 18.15 -9.28 -14.34
CA GLU A 36 19.07 -9.12 -15.46
C GLU A 36 18.54 -9.80 -16.74
N GLU A 37 19.04 -9.37 -17.92
CA GLU A 37 18.78 -10.06 -19.20
C GLU A 37 19.16 -11.56 -19.17
N SER A 38 20.08 -11.97 -18.28
CA SER A 38 20.48 -13.37 -18.06
C SER A 38 19.36 -14.22 -17.43
N GLY A 39 18.35 -13.59 -16.81
CA GLY A 39 17.32 -14.22 -16.01
C GLY A 39 17.67 -14.31 -14.52
N GLU A 40 18.82 -13.80 -14.09
CA GLU A 40 19.19 -13.73 -12.67
C GLU A 40 18.47 -12.57 -11.98
N ASN A 41 17.99 -12.83 -10.76
CA ASN A 41 17.22 -11.88 -9.97
C ASN A 41 18.01 -11.45 -8.73
N PHE A 42 17.88 -10.18 -8.35
CA PHE A 42 18.61 -9.60 -7.23
C PHE A 42 17.74 -8.69 -6.37
N LEU A 43 18.08 -8.61 -5.09
CA LEU A 43 17.63 -7.57 -4.17
C LEU A 43 18.86 -6.77 -3.70
N ASN A 44 18.85 -5.46 -3.91
CA ASN A 44 19.81 -4.55 -3.32
C ASN A 44 19.15 -3.74 -2.20
N ILE A 45 19.76 -3.76 -1.01
CA ILE A 45 19.35 -2.92 0.13
C ILE A 45 20.40 -1.84 0.35
N TYR A 46 20.06 -0.62 -0.07
CA TYR A 46 20.85 0.59 0.11
C TYR A 46 20.60 1.15 1.52
N CYS A 47 21.66 1.29 2.30
CA CYS A 47 21.64 1.83 3.66
C CYS A 47 22.99 2.44 3.96
N ASN A 48 23.06 3.39 4.89
CA ASN A 48 24.36 3.83 5.40
C ASN A 48 24.91 2.75 6.37
N TYR A 49 25.87 1.95 5.92
CA TYR A 49 26.50 0.87 6.71
C TYR A 49 27.65 1.35 7.62
N GLY A 50 27.83 2.66 7.82
CA GLY A 50 28.89 3.17 8.68
C GLY A 50 28.61 2.99 10.18
N ASP A 51 29.61 2.51 10.93
CA ASP A 51 29.49 2.25 12.38
C ASP A 51 29.40 3.52 13.27
N ASN A 52 29.59 4.72 12.70
CA ASN A 52 29.62 6.00 13.45
C ASN A 52 29.01 7.14 12.64
N VAL A 53 27.76 6.99 12.17
CA VAL A 53 27.12 8.08 11.44
C VAL A 53 26.54 9.10 12.44
N PRO A 54 26.91 10.40 12.38
CA PRO A 54 26.10 11.44 13.01
C PRO A 54 24.67 11.41 12.43
N GLU A 55 23.71 12.07 13.08
CA GLU A 55 22.33 12.17 12.58
C GLU A 55 22.29 12.39 11.06
N PHE A 56 21.61 11.49 10.34
CA PHE A 56 21.54 11.48 8.88
C PHE A 56 21.18 12.88 8.34
N HIS A 57 22.05 13.44 7.51
CA HIS A 57 21.84 14.74 6.88
C HIS A 57 21.56 14.56 5.39
N GLU A 58 20.80 15.46 4.76
CA GLU A 58 20.49 15.42 3.31
C GLU A 58 21.74 15.28 2.41
N ARG A 59 22.92 15.66 2.90
CA ARG A 59 24.20 15.52 2.17
C ARG A 59 24.65 14.05 2.06
N ASP A 60 24.19 13.17 2.94
CA ASP A 60 24.51 11.75 2.95
C ASP A 60 23.74 10.95 1.90
N LEU A 61 22.75 11.55 1.24
CA LEU A 61 22.00 10.94 0.13
C LEU A 61 22.91 10.52 -1.04
N GLU A 62 24.03 11.21 -1.26
CA GLU A 62 25.01 10.81 -2.29
C GLU A 62 25.78 9.55 -1.87
N ASN A 63 26.06 9.36 -0.58
CA ASN A 63 26.74 8.17 -0.07
C ASN A 63 25.81 6.94 -0.07
N LEU A 64 24.50 7.15 0.10
CA LEU A 64 23.49 6.08 0.03
C LEU A 64 23.53 5.35 -1.32
N ALA A 65 23.83 6.06 -2.41
CA ALA A 65 23.93 5.50 -3.75
C ALA A 65 25.01 4.42 -3.90
N TYR A 66 26.03 4.42 -3.03
CA TYR A 66 27.22 3.56 -3.14
C TYR A 66 27.29 2.47 -2.06
N THR A 67 26.47 2.53 -1.02
CA THR A 67 26.54 1.62 0.12
C THR A 67 25.29 0.73 0.14
N PHE A 68 25.45 -0.52 -0.30
CA PHE A 68 24.36 -1.48 -0.40
C PHE A 68 24.81 -2.91 -0.11
N LYS A 69 23.87 -3.74 0.32
CA LYS A 69 24.00 -5.20 0.36
C LYS A 69 23.21 -5.79 -0.80
N SER A 70 23.83 -6.68 -1.56
CA SER A 70 23.18 -7.39 -2.66
C SER A 70 22.89 -8.84 -2.26
N PHE A 71 21.70 -9.32 -2.61
CA PHE A 71 21.24 -10.69 -2.45
C PHE A 71 20.90 -11.24 -3.83
N ALA A 72 21.59 -12.30 -4.25
CA ALA A 72 21.19 -13.09 -5.40
C ALA A 72 19.97 -13.94 -5.01
N LEU A 73 18.89 -13.83 -5.77
CA LEU A 73 17.62 -14.49 -5.50
C LEU A 73 17.53 -15.78 -6.32
N THR A 74 17.07 -16.85 -5.69
CA THR A 74 16.81 -18.15 -6.34
C THR A 74 15.38 -18.28 -6.87
N PHE A 75 14.61 -17.19 -6.84
CA PHE A 75 13.19 -17.12 -7.15
C PHE A 75 12.88 -15.84 -7.95
N THR A 76 11.66 -15.72 -8.49
CA THR A 76 11.20 -14.52 -9.21
C THR A 76 10.51 -13.54 -8.26
N PRO A 77 11.07 -12.33 -8.01
CA PRO A 77 10.43 -11.36 -7.13
C PRO A 77 9.24 -10.66 -7.81
N PHE A 78 8.24 -10.24 -7.02
CA PHE A 78 7.07 -9.48 -7.50
C PHE A 78 6.87 -8.14 -6.79
N GLN A 79 6.73 -8.18 -5.46
CA GLN A 79 6.45 -7.00 -4.64
C GLN A 79 7.41 -6.95 -3.46
N LEU A 80 8.05 -5.81 -3.27
CA LEU A 80 8.79 -5.46 -2.08
C LEU A 80 7.98 -4.49 -1.24
N THR A 81 7.86 -4.77 0.05
CA THR A 81 7.26 -3.86 1.03
C THR A 81 7.98 -3.94 2.37
N HIS A 82 7.86 -2.93 3.22
CA HIS A 82 8.47 -2.90 4.55
C HIS A 82 7.40 -2.80 5.64
N ARG A 83 7.67 -3.40 6.80
CA ARG A 83 6.85 -3.20 8.00
C ARG A 83 7.72 -3.13 9.24
N LYS A 84 7.31 -2.29 10.20
CA LYS A 84 7.88 -2.28 11.55
C LYS A 84 7.15 -3.31 12.39
N VAL A 85 7.86 -4.37 12.79
CA VAL A 85 7.29 -5.52 13.50
C VAL A 85 8.22 -5.99 14.61
N LYS A 86 7.66 -6.68 15.60
CA LYS A 86 8.46 -7.40 16.60
C LYS A 86 8.76 -8.81 16.07
N ARG A 87 9.97 -9.29 16.32
CA ARG A 87 10.27 -10.70 16.18
C ARG A 87 9.62 -11.44 17.36
N CYS A 88 9.14 -12.66 17.15
CA CYS A 88 8.64 -13.51 18.21
C CYS A 88 9.71 -13.66 19.32
N ASN A 89 9.31 -13.46 20.58
CA ASN A 89 10.18 -13.45 21.76
C ASN A 89 11.24 -12.33 21.81
N ASP A 90 11.05 -11.25 21.05
CA ASP A 90 11.86 -10.03 21.10
C ASP A 90 10.99 -8.84 21.52
N ASP A 91 11.47 -8.04 22.47
CA ASP A 91 10.78 -6.84 22.92
C ASP A 91 10.94 -5.67 21.95
N SER A 92 11.99 -5.68 21.12
CA SER A 92 12.33 -4.61 20.21
C SER A 92 11.61 -4.76 18.85
N SER A 93 10.94 -3.68 18.43
CA SER A 93 10.39 -3.59 17.09
C SER A 93 11.46 -3.15 16.11
N ARG A 94 11.58 -3.85 14.98
CA ARG A 94 12.50 -3.52 13.89
C ARG A 94 11.76 -3.41 12.58
N SER A 95 12.30 -2.60 11.67
CA SER A 95 11.80 -2.55 10.28
C SER A 95 12.38 -3.73 9.52
N VAL A 96 11.52 -4.46 8.82
CA VAL A 96 11.91 -5.58 7.96
C VAL A 96 11.36 -5.33 6.56
N PHE A 97 12.10 -5.79 5.54
CA PHE A 97 11.55 -5.93 4.20
C PHE A 97 10.86 -7.29 4.06
N ILE A 98 9.76 -7.32 3.33
CA ILE A 98 9.01 -8.50 2.94
C ILE A 98 9.03 -8.51 1.41
N LEU A 99 9.56 -9.58 0.84
CA LEU A 99 9.66 -9.77 -0.59
C LEU A 99 8.81 -10.98 -1.02
N LEU A 100 7.88 -10.74 -1.93
CA LEU A 100 7.08 -11.79 -2.55
C LEU A 100 7.88 -12.46 -3.65
N GLY A 101 8.13 -13.76 -3.50
CA GLY A 101 8.67 -14.65 -4.53
C GLY A 101 7.60 -15.51 -5.19
N ASP A 102 7.95 -16.17 -6.29
CA ASP A 102 7.10 -17.18 -6.94
C ASP A 102 7.00 -18.49 -6.15
N ASP A 103 7.82 -18.67 -5.13
CA ASP A 103 7.78 -19.78 -4.19
C ASP A 103 7.08 -19.41 -2.86
N LYS A 104 7.53 -18.33 -2.19
CA LYS A 104 7.07 -17.95 -0.85
C LYS A 104 7.27 -16.46 -0.54
N PHE A 105 6.96 -16.08 0.70
CA PHE A 105 7.35 -14.79 1.27
C PHE A 105 8.72 -14.89 1.91
N HIS A 106 9.61 -13.96 1.57
CA HIS A 106 10.93 -13.80 2.15
C HIS A 106 10.95 -12.56 3.05
N VAL A 107 11.63 -12.64 4.19
CA VAL A 107 11.83 -11.49 5.07
C VAL A 107 13.31 -11.20 5.21
N TYR A 108 13.66 -9.93 5.01
CA TYR A 108 15.01 -9.43 5.24
C TYR A 108 14.99 -8.49 6.45
N SER A 109 15.69 -8.89 7.50
CA SER A 109 15.73 -8.18 8.77
C SER A 109 17.14 -7.68 9.06
N GLN A 110 17.23 -6.60 9.84
CA GLN A 110 18.52 -6.11 10.34
C GLN A 110 18.89 -6.84 11.63
N ILE A 111 20.17 -7.21 11.75
CA ILE A 111 20.73 -7.82 12.97
C ILE A 111 20.91 -6.71 14.03
N SER A 112 20.68 -7.03 15.31
CA SER A 112 20.62 -6.05 16.41
C SER A 112 21.91 -5.24 16.63
N ASP A 113 23.07 -5.79 16.26
CA ASP A 113 24.38 -5.18 16.50
C ASP A 113 25.14 -4.82 15.21
N ASP A 114 24.76 -5.40 14.06
CA ASP A 114 25.37 -5.11 12.77
C ASP A 114 24.47 -4.21 11.92
N VAL A 115 25.08 -3.44 11.00
CA VAL A 115 24.30 -2.68 10.02
C VAL A 115 23.75 -3.58 8.91
N GLU A 116 24.22 -4.83 8.83
CA GLU A 116 23.86 -5.78 7.78
C GLU A 116 22.43 -6.32 7.86
N PHE A 117 21.82 -6.47 6.68
CA PHE A 117 20.57 -7.22 6.50
C PHE A 117 20.88 -8.68 6.21
N ILE A 118 20.03 -9.57 6.73
CA ILE A 118 20.03 -11.00 6.41
C ILE A 118 18.62 -11.45 6.06
N GLU A 119 18.52 -12.53 5.28
CA GLU A 119 17.25 -13.27 5.15
C GLU A 119 16.99 -14.01 6.47
N ASP A 120 15.80 -13.84 7.03
CA ASP A 120 15.37 -14.43 8.30
C ASP A 120 14.11 -15.29 8.10
N GLU A 121 13.73 -16.02 9.14
CA GLU A 121 12.60 -16.94 9.10
C GLU A 121 11.26 -16.19 9.16
N ILE A 122 10.47 -16.26 8.07
CA ILE A 122 9.16 -15.59 7.96
C ILE A 122 8.24 -15.86 9.16
N LYS A 123 8.26 -17.09 9.69
CA LYS A 123 7.42 -17.54 10.80
C LYS A 123 7.67 -16.76 12.10
N ASP A 124 8.87 -16.20 12.27
CA ASP A 124 9.24 -15.44 13.47
C ASP A 124 8.61 -14.04 13.49
N TYR A 125 8.08 -13.59 12.35
CA TYR A 125 7.48 -12.25 12.19
C TYR A 125 6.02 -12.32 11.72
N PHE A 126 5.72 -13.27 10.83
CA PHE A 126 4.46 -13.40 10.11
C PHE A 126 4.00 -14.85 10.03
N VAL A 127 3.38 -15.33 11.11
CA VAL A 127 2.80 -16.68 11.19
C VAL A 127 1.79 -16.95 10.06
N GLU A 128 1.07 -15.92 9.63
CA GLU A 128 0.03 -15.99 8.60
C GLU A 128 0.59 -16.09 7.16
N LEU A 129 1.89 -15.81 6.97
CA LEU A 129 2.57 -15.86 5.68
C LEU A 129 3.41 -17.13 5.50
N VAL A 130 3.40 -18.05 6.47
CA VAL A 130 4.21 -19.28 6.42
C VAL A 130 3.75 -20.23 5.31
N VAL A 131 2.43 -20.35 5.10
CA VAL A 131 1.84 -21.26 4.13
C VAL A 131 1.21 -20.48 2.99
N CYS A 132 1.81 -20.58 1.82
CA CYS A 132 1.24 -20.05 0.59
C CYS A 132 0.18 -21.01 0.02
N GLU A 133 -0.94 -20.45 -0.41
CA GLU A 133 -1.99 -21.21 -1.11
C GLU A 133 -1.71 -21.37 -2.62
N SER A 134 -0.84 -20.51 -3.16
CA SER A 134 -0.36 -20.44 -4.55
C SER A 134 0.76 -19.38 -4.60
N VAL A 135 1.28 -19.06 -5.79
CA VAL A 135 2.17 -17.91 -6.02
C VAL A 135 1.53 -16.61 -5.49
N PRO A 136 2.12 -15.93 -4.49
CA PRO A 136 1.61 -14.67 -3.99
C PRO A 136 1.86 -13.55 -4.99
N THR A 137 0.83 -12.75 -5.29
CA THR A 137 0.91 -11.66 -6.27
C THR A 137 0.73 -10.29 -5.65
N TYR A 138 0.13 -10.22 -4.46
CA TYR A 138 -0.02 -8.98 -3.73
C TYR A 138 -0.15 -9.24 -2.22
N LEU A 139 0.45 -8.36 -1.43
CA LEU A 139 0.41 -8.37 0.03
C LEU A 139 0.05 -6.97 0.53
N GLU A 140 -0.94 -6.92 1.41
CA GLU A 140 -1.32 -5.72 2.12
C GLU A 140 -1.38 -6.01 3.63
N ILE A 141 -0.63 -5.26 4.43
CA ILE A 141 -0.58 -5.41 5.88
C ILE A 141 -0.91 -4.07 6.52
N TYR A 142 -1.93 -4.06 7.37
CA TYR A 142 -2.38 -2.91 8.14
C TYR A 142 -2.20 -3.15 9.64
N ALA A 143 -1.45 -2.28 10.33
CA ALA A 143 -1.37 -2.31 11.79
C ALA A 143 -2.60 -1.61 12.38
N VAL A 144 -3.49 -2.37 13.03
CA VAL A 144 -4.69 -1.83 13.67
C VAL A 144 -4.30 -1.00 14.89
N ASP A 145 -3.40 -1.57 15.68
CA ASP A 145 -2.83 -0.99 16.89
C ASP A 145 -1.43 -1.60 17.13
N GLN A 146 -0.89 -1.46 18.34
CA GLN A 146 0.44 -2.00 18.68
C GLN A 146 0.48 -3.52 18.85
N THR A 147 -0.67 -4.15 19.04
CA THR A 147 -0.86 -5.56 19.38
C THR A 147 -1.57 -6.34 18.29
N THR A 148 -2.26 -5.68 17.35
CA THR A 148 -3.07 -6.35 16.34
C THR A 148 -2.78 -5.83 14.94
N ARG A 149 -2.72 -6.76 13.97
CA ARG A 149 -2.61 -6.43 12.54
C ARG A 149 -3.61 -7.21 11.69
N VAL A 150 -3.95 -6.63 10.55
CA VAL A 150 -4.73 -7.25 9.49
C VAL A 150 -3.82 -7.48 8.30
N THR A 151 -3.82 -8.69 7.77
CA THR A 151 -3.00 -9.08 6.63
C THR A 151 -3.90 -9.65 5.54
N ALA A 152 -3.87 -9.06 4.34
CA ALA A 152 -4.57 -9.54 3.16
C ALA A 152 -3.55 -10.01 2.11
N VAL A 153 -3.78 -11.20 1.58
CA VAL A 153 -2.91 -11.85 0.60
C VAL A 153 -3.70 -12.23 -0.64
N GLY A 154 -3.20 -11.82 -1.81
CA GLY A 154 -3.72 -12.16 -3.11
C GLY A 154 -2.80 -13.13 -3.83
N TYR A 155 -3.38 -14.10 -4.53
CA TYR A 155 -2.63 -15.14 -5.22
C TYR A 155 -2.92 -15.18 -6.72
N ALA A 156 -1.97 -15.73 -7.48
CA ALA A 156 -2.08 -15.90 -8.93
C ALA A 156 -3.26 -16.80 -9.35
N ASN A 157 -3.67 -17.74 -8.50
CA ASN A 157 -4.83 -18.59 -8.76
C ASN A 157 -6.17 -17.92 -8.44
N GLY A 158 -6.19 -16.63 -8.06
CA GLY A 158 -7.38 -15.89 -7.67
C GLY A 158 -7.86 -16.13 -6.24
N LYS A 159 -7.14 -16.92 -5.44
CA LYS A 159 -7.46 -17.04 -4.03
C LYS A 159 -7.08 -15.76 -3.29
N ILE A 160 -7.88 -15.42 -2.29
CA ILE A 160 -7.62 -14.30 -1.37
C ILE A 160 -7.72 -14.85 0.05
N CYS A 161 -6.73 -14.52 0.87
CA CYS A 161 -6.72 -14.82 2.30
C CYS A 161 -6.68 -13.52 3.09
N LEU A 162 -7.52 -13.43 4.12
CA LEU A 162 -7.52 -12.32 5.08
C LEU A 162 -7.25 -12.90 6.47
N PHE A 163 -6.38 -12.26 7.23
CA PHE A 163 -5.99 -12.68 8.57
C PHE A 163 -6.08 -11.51 9.55
N LEU A 164 -6.57 -11.78 10.74
CA LEU A 164 -6.42 -10.93 11.92
C LEU A 164 -5.44 -11.62 12.85
N VAL A 165 -4.36 -10.93 13.24
CA VAL A 165 -3.21 -11.53 13.93
C VAL A 165 -2.85 -10.74 15.18
N ASP A 166 -2.59 -11.46 16.27
CA ASP A 166 -1.99 -10.92 17.48
C ASP A 166 -0.47 -10.82 17.28
N CYS A 167 0.04 -9.59 17.22
CA CYS A 167 1.45 -9.25 17.06
C CYS A 167 2.30 -9.57 18.30
N THR A 168 1.69 -9.71 19.48
CA THR A 168 2.39 -10.01 20.74
C THR A 168 2.74 -11.49 20.82
N THR A 169 1.76 -12.35 20.52
CA THR A 169 1.93 -13.80 20.54
C THR A 169 2.34 -14.38 19.18
N ASN A 170 2.26 -13.57 18.12
CA ASN A 170 2.43 -13.97 16.72
C ASN A 170 1.52 -15.17 16.38
N THR A 171 0.23 -15.02 16.67
CA THR A 171 -0.80 -16.04 16.42
C THR A 171 -1.97 -15.49 15.62
N ILE A 172 -2.57 -16.35 14.79
CA ILE A 172 -3.74 -16.00 13.99
C ILE A 172 -4.98 -16.01 14.89
N ILE A 173 -5.63 -14.86 15.05
CA ILE A 173 -6.88 -14.69 15.81
C ILE A 173 -8.06 -15.16 14.95
N LYS A 174 -8.16 -14.66 13.71
CA LYS A 174 -9.19 -15.02 12.74
C LYS A 174 -8.61 -15.12 11.33
N SER A 175 -9.23 -15.93 10.48
CA SER A 175 -8.89 -16.00 9.07
C SER A 175 -10.13 -16.22 8.20
N TRP A 176 -10.10 -15.65 7.01
CA TRP A 176 -11.14 -15.79 5.99
C TRP A 176 -10.48 -16.09 4.65
N LYS A 177 -11.19 -16.82 3.78
CA LYS A 177 -10.72 -17.14 2.44
C LYS A 177 -11.85 -17.05 1.43
N ILE A 178 -11.56 -16.59 0.22
CA ILE A 178 -12.47 -16.59 -0.92
C ILE A 178 -11.72 -16.88 -2.22
N GLN A 179 -12.43 -17.39 -3.23
CA GLN A 179 -11.89 -17.71 -4.54
C GLN A 179 -12.50 -16.75 -5.58
N HIS A 180 -11.64 -15.98 -6.24
CA HIS A 180 -11.96 -15.22 -7.46
C HIS A 180 -11.53 -16.01 -8.69
N SER A 181 -11.95 -15.65 -9.90
CA SER A 181 -11.67 -16.45 -11.11
C SER A 181 -10.39 -16.02 -11.84
N SER A 182 -9.73 -14.95 -11.39
CA SER A 182 -8.56 -14.36 -12.04
C SER A 182 -7.45 -14.00 -11.05
N ILE A 183 -6.23 -13.77 -11.57
CA ILE A 183 -5.07 -13.33 -10.78
C ILE A 183 -5.42 -12.06 -10.02
N ILE A 184 -5.15 -12.05 -8.70
CA ILE A 184 -5.30 -10.85 -7.88
C ILE A 184 -4.18 -9.88 -8.21
N SER A 185 -4.51 -8.66 -8.64
CA SER A 185 -3.54 -7.65 -9.03
C SER A 185 -3.37 -6.53 -8.01
N GLN A 186 -4.39 -6.25 -7.18
CA GLN A 186 -4.31 -5.25 -6.11
C GLN A 186 -5.18 -5.65 -4.92
N LEU A 187 -4.70 -5.35 -3.72
CA LEU A 187 -5.46 -5.39 -2.48
C LEU A 187 -5.24 -4.10 -1.71
N VAL A 188 -6.32 -3.45 -1.26
CA VAL A 188 -6.23 -2.25 -0.41
C VAL A 188 -7.10 -2.42 0.82
N LEU A 189 -6.46 -2.46 1.99
CA LEU A 189 -7.12 -2.40 3.28
C LEU A 189 -7.30 -0.93 3.68
N TYR A 190 -8.54 -0.56 4.00
CA TYR A 190 -8.86 0.81 4.41
C TYR A 190 -9.71 0.80 5.70
N PRO A 191 -9.23 1.42 6.79
CA PRO A 191 -10.01 1.55 8.01
C PRO A 191 -11.14 2.58 7.83
N ASP A 192 -12.38 2.14 8.03
CA ASP A 192 -13.56 2.99 8.01
C ASP A 192 -14.03 3.32 9.43
N ASN A 193 -13.45 4.37 10.01
CA ASN A 193 -13.72 4.80 11.39
C ASN A 193 -15.08 5.51 11.58
N ARG A 194 -16.06 5.30 10.69
CA ARG A 194 -17.41 5.90 10.83
C ARG A 194 -18.15 5.40 12.08
N ASN A 195 -17.88 4.18 12.52
CA ASN A 195 -18.57 3.56 13.66
C ASN A 195 -17.55 3.17 14.75
N GLN A 196 -17.42 4.00 15.78
CA GLN A 196 -16.52 3.77 16.93
C GLN A 196 -17.04 2.73 17.95
N LYS A 197 -18.08 1.95 17.62
CA LYS A 197 -18.77 1.07 18.58
C LYS A 197 -18.32 -0.40 18.54
N ASP A 198 -17.51 -0.78 17.57
CA ASP A 198 -17.11 -2.17 17.35
C ASP A 198 -15.78 -2.48 18.05
N GLU A 199 -15.60 -3.75 18.46
CA GLU A 199 -14.38 -4.25 19.12
C GLU A 199 -13.13 -4.06 18.23
N TYR A 200 -13.33 -4.11 16.91
CA TYR A 200 -12.33 -3.80 15.89
C TYR A 200 -12.85 -2.68 14.99
N ALA A 201 -11.95 -1.82 14.49
CA ALA A 201 -12.30 -0.85 13.46
C ALA A 201 -12.91 -1.57 12.24
N ASN A 202 -13.94 -0.97 11.64
CA ASN A 202 -14.56 -1.53 10.43
C ASN A 202 -13.55 -1.41 9.28
N PHE A 203 -13.10 -2.53 8.71
CA PHE A 203 -12.19 -2.52 7.57
C PHE A 203 -12.96 -2.75 6.27
N MET A 204 -12.65 -1.92 5.29
CA MET A 204 -13.00 -2.15 3.89
C MET A 204 -11.79 -2.79 3.19
N LEU A 205 -12.04 -3.85 2.42
CA LEU A 205 -11.05 -4.45 1.53
C LEU A 205 -11.49 -4.24 0.09
N VAL A 206 -10.68 -3.52 -0.68
CA VAL A 206 -10.83 -3.42 -2.13
C VAL A 206 -9.95 -4.47 -2.78
N VAL A 207 -10.53 -5.27 -3.65
CA VAL A 207 -9.87 -6.32 -4.40
C VAL A 207 -9.98 -5.99 -5.87
N ALA A 208 -8.86 -5.94 -6.57
CA ALA A 208 -8.84 -5.92 -8.02
C ALA A 208 -8.14 -7.16 -8.58
N SER A 209 -8.66 -7.64 -9.70
CA SER A 209 -8.15 -8.79 -10.41
C SER A 209 -7.81 -8.39 -11.85
N THR A 210 -6.98 -9.18 -12.52
CA THR A 210 -6.51 -8.84 -13.88
C THR A 210 -7.59 -8.87 -14.96
N ARG A 211 -8.69 -9.62 -14.77
CA ARG A 211 -9.75 -9.81 -15.79
C ARG A 211 -11.18 -9.85 -15.23
N GLU A 212 -11.35 -9.42 -13.99
CA GLU A 212 -12.66 -9.38 -13.33
C GLU A 212 -12.94 -7.96 -12.84
N GLU A 213 -14.22 -7.65 -12.67
CA GLU A 213 -14.60 -6.41 -11.99
C GLU A 213 -14.06 -6.44 -10.56
N ALA A 214 -13.44 -5.32 -10.15
CA ALA A 214 -13.01 -5.11 -8.79
C ALA A 214 -14.19 -5.18 -7.83
N VAL A 215 -13.93 -5.69 -6.63
CA VAL A 215 -14.93 -5.95 -5.61
C VAL A 215 -14.51 -5.28 -4.31
N VAL A 216 -15.49 -4.71 -3.62
CA VAL A 216 -15.33 -4.14 -2.29
C VAL A 216 -16.05 -5.02 -1.29
N TYR A 217 -15.31 -5.46 -0.27
CA TYR A 217 -15.85 -6.11 0.90
C TYR A 217 -15.83 -5.11 2.05
N SER A 218 -16.98 -4.89 2.67
CA SER A 218 -17.12 -3.97 3.82
C SER A 218 -17.16 -4.77 5.11
N ASP A 219 -16.63 -4.19 6.19
CA ASP A 219 -16.61 -4.80 7.52
C ASP A 219 -15.98 -6.19 7.56
N VAL A 220 -14.82 -6.33 6.91
CA VAL A 220 -14.22 -7.64 6.65
C VAL A 220 -13.76 -8.39 7.91
N LEU A 221 -13.58 -7.70 9.03
CA LEU A 221 -13.21 -8.34 10.30
C LEU A 221 -14.40 -8.98 11.03
N ASN A 222 -15.62 -8.56 10.70
CA ASN A 222 -16.85 -9.12 11.27
C ASN A 222 -17.59 -10.01 10.27
N LEU A 223 -17.68 -9.55 9.00
CA LEU A 223 -18.44 -10.20 7.94
C LEU A 223 -17.58 -11.03 6.98
N GLY A 224 -16.25 -10.95 7.07
CA GLY A 224 -15.36 -11.63 6.12
C GLY A 224 -15.57 -11.13 4.70
N PHE A 225 -15.97 -12.01 3.80
CA PHE A 225 -16.21 -11.72 2.38
C PHE A 225 -17.69 -11.70 2.00
N GLU A 226 -18.59 -11.48 2.97
CA GLU A 226 -20.03 -11.39 2.69
C GLU A 226 -20.41 -10.07 2.01
N LYS A 227 -21.51 -10.10 1.25
CA LYS A 227 -22.13 -8.94 0.58
C LYS A 227 -21.14 -8.10 -0.24
N PRO A 228 -20.47 -8.71 -1.25
CA PRO A 228 -19.57 -7.97 -2.13
C PRO A 228 -20.31 -6.83 -2.85
N VAL A 229 -19.62 -5.70 -2.98
CA VAL A 229 -20.02 -4.60 -3.85
C VAL A 229 -19.14 -4.61 -5.09
N ILE A 230 -19.74 -4.75 -6.27
CA ILE A 230 -19.06 -4.84 -7.55
C ILE A 230 -18.84 -3.44 -8.14
N LEU A 231 -17.61 -3.14 -8.53
CA LEU A 231 -17.22 -1.89 -9.18
C LEU A 231 -17.25 -2.06 -10.70
N ARG A 232 -18.35 -1.68 -11.33
CA ARG A 232 -18.58 -1.88 -12.77
C ARG A 232 -17.55 -1.17 -13.63
N SER A 233 -17.25 -1.73 -14.78
CA SER A 233 -16.28 -1.21 -15.75
C SER A 233 -14.81 -1.20 -15.34
N SER A 234 -14.48 -1.57 -14.10
CA SER A 234 -13.09 -1.77 -13.69
C SER A 234 -12.42 -2.95 -14.42
N GLY A 235 -13.20 -3.97 -14.81
CA GLY A 235 -12.74 -5.14 -15.55
C GLY A 235 -12.93 -5.07 -17.07
N ASP A 236 -13.49 -3.97 -17.61
CA ASP A 236 -13.80 -3.86 -19.06
C ASP A 236 -12.55 -3.71 -19.95
N GLY A 237 -11.40 -3.50 -19.33
CA GLY A 237 -10.15 -3.14 -20.00
C GLY A 237 -9.14 -4.26 -20.11
N ASP A 238 -7.86 -3.85 -20.10
CA ASP A 238 -6.74 -4.74 -19.83
C ASP A 238 -6.67 -5.05 -18.33
N CYS A 239 -5.58 -4.68 -17.67
CA CYS A 239 -5.26 -5.03 -16.30
C CYS A 239 -5.40 -3.82 -15.37
N VAL A 240 -5.97 -4.04 -14.18
CA VAL A 240 -5.89 -3.09 -13.07
C VAL A 240 -4.47 -3.08 -12.51
N THR A 241 -3.81 -1.93 -12.62
CA THR A 241 -2.39 -1.74 -12.27
C THR A 241 -2.19 -1.07 -10.91
N CYS A 242 -3.18 -0.32 -10.43
CA CYS A 242 -3.13 0.31 -9.13
C CYS A 242 -4.52 0.62 -8.58
N CYS A 243 -4.62 0.70 -7.26
CA CYS A 243 -5.82 1.12 -6.56
C CYS A 243 -5.43 2.07 -5.43
N ALA A 244 -6.22 3.12 -5.22
CA ALA A 244 -6.10 4.01 -4.07
C ALA A 244 -7.47 4.19 -3.43
N VAL A 245 -7.48 4.23 -2.11
CA VAL A 245 -8.69 4.48 -1.32
C VAL A 245 -8.43 5.67 -0.43
N GLY A 246 -9.36 6.61 -0.43
CA GLY A 246 -9.26 7.81 0.39
C GLY A 246 -10.63 8.27 0.84
N ARG A 247 -10.63 9.25 1.73
CA ARG A 247 -11.84 9.96 2.12
C ARG A 247 -11.74 11.37 1.56
N ASP A 248 -12.81 11.82 0.92
CA ASP A 248 -12.92 13.20 0.48
C ASP A 248 -13.12 14.09 1.71
N ASN A 249 -12.19 15.01 1.94
CA ASN A 249 -12.26 15.93 3.07
C ASN A 249 -13.41 16.96 2.95
N CYS A 250 -14.00 17.13 1.76
CA CYS A 250 -15.08 18.08 1.54
C CYS A 250 -16.45 17.54 1.98
N ASP A 251 -16.77 16.28 1.65
CA ASP A 251 -18.07 15.66 1.93
C ASP A 251 -18.00 14.44 2.86
N GLY A 252 -16.80 14.00 3.24
CA GLY A 252 -16.55 12.86 4.12
C GLY A 252 -16.78 11.50 3.47
N THR A 253 -17.07 11.45 2.16
CA THR A 253 -17.35 10.22 1.42
C THR A 253 -16.07 9.43 1.15
N ILE A 254 -16.16 8.10 1.19
CA ILE A 254 -15.07 7.24 0.75
C ILE A 254 -15.04 7.24 -0.78
N GLU A 255 -13.84 7.33 -1.32
CA GLU A 255 -13.57 7.27 -2.75
C GLU A 255 -12.60 6.13 -3.03
N ILE A 256 -12.91 5.36 -4.07
CA ILE A 256 -12.03 4.32 -4.60
C ILE A 256 -11.61 4.75 -5.99
N VAL A 257 -10.31 4.83 -6.21
CA VAL A 257 -9.70 5.16 -7.50
C VAL A 257 -9.00 3.91 -8.02
N ILE A 258 -9.38 3.49 -9.22
CA ILE A 258 -8.76 2.37 -9.93
C ILE A 258 -8.04 2.90 -11.15
N GLY A 259 -6.75 2.57 -11.26
CA GLY A 259 -5.94 2.81 -12.44
C GLY A 259 -5.69 1.53 -13.23
N THR A 260 -5.61 1.69 -14.54
CA THR A 260 -5.56 0.57 -15.48
C THR A 260 -4.46 0.76 -16.52
N TYR A 261 -3.92 -0.35 -17.01
CA TYR A 261 -2.90 -0.33 -18.06
C TYR A 261 -3.46 0.21 -19.39
N ASP A 262 -4.77 0.07 -19.64
CA ASP A 262 -5.46 0.62 -20.82
C ASP A 262 -5.75 2.12 -20.72
N GLN A 263 -5.00 2.83 -19.88
CA GLN A 263 -4.92 4.30 -19.82
C GLN A 263 -6.16 4.95 -19.19
N ARG A 264 -6.89 4.24 -18.31
CA ARG A 264 -8.07 4.79 -17.62
C ARG A 264 -7.86 4.93 -16.12
N ILE A 265 -8.48 5.98 -15.58
CA ILE A 265 -8.80 6.13 -14.17
C ILE A 265 -10.31 6.04 -14.00
N LEU A 266 -10.76 5.21 -13.05
CA LEU A 266 -12.15 5.09 -12.65
C LEU A 266 -12.29 5.50 -11.18
N LEU A 267 -13.16 6.46 -10.88
CA LEU A 267 -13.48 6.91 -9.53
C LEU A 267 -14.87 6.39 -9.15
N TYR A 268 -14.96 5.70 -8.02
CA TYR A 268 -16.20 5.21 -7.46
C TYR A 268 -16.53 5.93 -6.16
N LYS A 269 -17.82 6.21 -5.97
CA LYS A 269 -18.42 6.76 -4.76
C LYS A 269 -19.72 6.01 -4.47
N ASN A 270 -20.24 6.18 -3.26
CA ASN A 270 -21.56 5.68 -2.86
C ASN A 270 -21.73 4.16 -2.98
N PHE A 271 -21.09 3.43 -2.07
CA PHE A 271 -21.13 1.96 -1.99
C PHE A 271 -22.38 1.39 -1.28
N SER A 272 -23.52 2.07 -1.41
CA SER A 272 -24.78 1.63 -0.77
C SER A 272 -25.51 0.54 -1.57
N THR A 273 -25.17 0.37 -2.84
CA THR A 273 -25.73 -0.65 -3.73
C THR A 273 -24.73 -1.79 -3.96
N PRO A 274 -25.19 -3.02 -4.22
CA PRO A 274 -24.31 -4.15 -4.53
C PRO A 274 -23.50 -3.99 -5.83
N ILE A 275 -23.89 -3.05 -6.68
CA ILE A 275 -23.25 -2.75 -7.96
C ILE A 275 -23.12 -1.23 -8.03
N VAL A 276 -21.91 -0.74 -8.30
CA VAL A 276 -21.59 0.69 -8.34
C VAL A 276 -20.93 1.02 -9.68
N GLU A 277 -21.53 1.98 -10.38
CA GLU A 277 -20.97 2.54 -11.61
C GLU A 277 -19.91 3.60 -11.27
N PRO A 278 -18.90 3.80 -12.14
CA PRO A 278 -17.92 4.85 -11.92
C PRO A 278 -18.60 6.22 -11.93
N SER A 279 -18.41 6.98 -10.86
CA SER A 279 -18.86 8.37 -10.76
C SER A 279 -18.11 9.29 -11.73
N TRP A 280 -16.88 8.90 -12.09
CA TRP A 280 -16.07 9.61 -13.05
C TRP A 280 -15.05 8.67 -13.71
N VAL A 281 -14.84 8.87 -15.02
CA VAL A 281 -13.83 8.15 -15.80
C VAL A 281 -12.98 9.16 -16.56
N LYS A 282 -11.66 8.99 -16.52
CA LYS A 282 -10.71 9.80 -17.29
C LYS A 282 -9.72 8.93 -18.05
N HIS A 283 -9.52 9.29 -19.31
CA HIS A 283 -8.51 8.68 -20.17
C HIS A 283 -7.22 9.51 -20.15
N PHE A 284 -6.10 8.80 -20.19
CA PHE A 284 -4.75 9.34 -20.33
C PHE A 284 -4.20 8.90 -21.69
N ALA A 285 -3.09 9.50 -22.13
CA ALA A 285 -2.42 9.11 -23.37
C ALA A 285 -1.47 7.91 -23.20
N HIS A 286 -1.25 7.48 -21.95
CA HIS A 286 -0.26 6.48 -21.59
C HIS A 286 -0.79 5.63 -20.41
N PRO A 287 -0.35 4.36 -20.30
CA PRO A 287 -0.78 3.46 -19.22
C PRO A 287 -0.59 4.07 -17.84
N VAL A 288 -1.59 3.90 -16.97
CA VAL A 288 -1.53 4.28 -15.56
C VAL A 288 -0.80 3.17 -14.80
N LEU A 289 0.18 3.53 -13.99
CA LEU A 289 1.00 2.59 -13.22
C LEU A 289 0.77 2.69 -11.71
N LYS A 290 0.49 3.89 -11.21
CA LYS A 290 0.24 4.14 -9.78
C LYS A 290 -0.68 5.33 -9.60
N THR A 291 -1.46 5.31 -8.52
CA THR A 291 -2.33 6.39 -8.08
C THR A 291 -2.14 6.63 -6.60
N GLU A 292 -2.14 7.90 -6.18
CA GLU A 292 -2.12 8.28 -4.78
C GLU A 292 -3.12 9.41 -4.52
N LEU A 293 -3.75 9.36 -3.35
CA LEU A 293 -4.63 10.40 -2.83
C LEU A 293 -3.92 11.06 -1.66
N CYS A 294 -3.47 12.30 -1.84
CA CYS A 294 -2.79 13.05 -0.79
C CYS A 294 -2.98 14.56 -0.96
N ASP A 295 -2.75 15.30 0.11
CA ASP A 295 -2.69 16.77 0.11
C ASP A 295 -1.25 17.19 -0.13
N ILE A 296 -0.95 17.59 -1.37
CA ILE A 296 0.39 18.01 -1.79
C ILE A 296 0.58 19.51 -1.51
N THR A 297 -0.51 20.29 -1.56
CA THR A 297 -0.44 21.75 -1.46
C THR A 297 -0.47 22.23 -0.02
N GLY A 298 -0.85 21.38 0.92
CA GLY A 298 -0.99 21.67 2.34
C GLY A 298 -2.25 22.46 2.67
N ASP A 299 -3.25 22.44 1.78
CA ASP A 299 -4.50 23.19 1.94
C ASP A 299 -5.67 22.32 2.49
N TYR A 300 -5.37 21.09 2.90
CA TYR A 300 -6.28 20.04 3.33
C TYR A 300 -7.19 19.47 2.24
N ILE A 301 -7.01 19.87 0.97
CA ILE A 301 -7.76 19.28 -0.14
C ILE A 301 -6.93 18.15 -0.72
N THR A 302 -7.54 16.97 -0.77
CA THR A 302 -6.88 15.80 -1.37
C THR A 302 -6.84 15.92 -2.89
N GLU A 303 -5.64 15.97 -3.45
CA GLU A 303 -5.39 15.79 -4.87
C GLU A 303 -5.25 14.30 -5.24
N LEU A 304 -5.55 14.01 -6.51
CA LEU A 304 -5.26 12.71 -7.11
C LEU A 304 -3.96 12.82 -7.93
N ILE A 305 -2.92 12.13 -7.49
CA ILE A 305 -1.68 11.95 -8.25
C ILE A 305 -1.82 10.70 -9.12
N VAL A 306 -1.53 10.83 -10.41
CA VAL A 306 -1.53 9.72 -11.37
C VAL A 306 -0.16 9.60 -12.01
N PHE A 307 0.49 8.47 -11.78
CA PHE A 307 1.76 8.11 -12.40
C PHE A 307 1.47 7.29 -13.67
N THR A 308 1.93 7.78 -14.80
CA THR A 308 1.87 7.09 -16.09
C THR A 308 3.26 6.66 -16.52
N THR A 309 3.35 5.83 -17.57
CA THR A 309 4.64 5.46 -18.17
C THR A 309 5.45 6.65 -18.72
N LYS A 310 4.86 7.85 -18.85
CA LYS A 310 5.53 9.06 -19.37
C LYS A 310 5.68 10.20 -18.37
N GLY A 311 5.05 10.13 -17.20
CA GLY A 311 5.14 11.20 -16.23
C GLY A 311 3.99 11.21 -15.23
N ILE A 312 3.94 12.30 -14.46
CA ILE A 312 3.03 12.47 -13.33
C ILE A 312 1.97 13.51 -13.70
N HIS A 313 0.71 13.20 -13.41
CA HIS A 313 -0.41 14.15 -13.50
C HIS A 313 -0.95 14.42 -12.10
N ILE A 314 -1.14 15.69 -11.76
CA ILE A 314 -1.77 16.12 -10.51
C ILE A 314 -3.15 16.65 -10.85
N LEU A 315 -4.19 16.00 -10.30
CA LEU A 315 -5.57 16.35 -10.56
C LEU A 315 -6.19 16.95 -9.31
N GLN A 316 -6.64 18.19 -9.44
CA GLN A 316 -7.27 18.94 -8.36
C GLN A 316 -8.79 18.82 -8.40
N ARG A 317 -9.41 19.04 -7.24
CA ARG A 317 -10.87 19.12 -7.12
C ARG A 317 -11.43 20.29 -7.92
N ASN A 318 -12.71 20.18 -8.27
CA ASN A 318 -13.42 21.31 -8.85
C ASN A 318 -13.52 22.46 -7.82
N LEU A 319 -12.85 23.57 -8.11
CA LEU A 319 -12.78 24.75 -7.23
C LEU A 319 -14.16 25.32 -6.86
N HIS A 320 -15.16 25.19 -7.74
CA HIS A 320 -16.50 25.68 -7.44
C HIS A 320 -17.17 24.87 -6.32
N ASN A 321 -16.99 23.55 -6.33
CA ASN A 321 -17.53 22.66 -5.30
C ASN A 321 -16.85 22.92 -3.95
N VAL A 322 -15.52 23.00 -3.98
CA VAL A 322 -14.69 23.34 -2.81
C VAL A 322 -15.15 24.67 -2.20
N LEU A 323 -15.30 25.71 -3.01
CA LEU A 323 -15.72 27.04 -2.55
C LEU A 323 -17.14 27.04 -1.95
N ASN A 324 -18.05 26.20 -2.47
CA ASN A 324 -19.38 26.04 -1.89
C ASN A 324 -19.34 25.38 -0.51
N VAL A 325 -18.46 24.38 -0.33
CA VAL A 325 -18.23 23.75 0.98
C VAL A 325 -17.68 24.76 1.99
N TYR A 326 -16.63 25.50 1.63
CA TYR A 326 -16.09 26.55 2.51
C TYR A 326 -17.13 27.60 2.87
N LYS A 327 -17.95 28.06 1.91
CA LYS A 327 -19.05 29.00 2.18
C LYS A 327 -20.05 28.45 3.19
N ASN A 328 -20.38 27.16 3.11
CA ASN A 328 -21.32 26.54 4.03
C ASN A 328 -20.72 26.40 5.44
N VAL A 329 -19.45 25.99 5.54
CA VAL A 329 -18.73 25.92 6.82
C VAL A 329 -18.63 27.30 7.48
N LEU A 330 -18.25 28.33 6.71
CA LEU A 330 -18.18 29.72 7.20
C LEU A 330 -19.53 30.22 7.73
N LYS A 331 -20.63 29.91 7.03
CA LYS A 331 -21.98 30.21 7.50
C LYS A 331 -22.29 29.52 8.81
N SER A 332 -22.01 28.21 8.94
CA SER A 332 -22.27 27.48 10.19
C SER A 332 -21.50 28.03 11.39
N ILE A 333 -20.26 28.47 11.20
CA ILE A 333 -19.44 29.08 12.25
C ILE A 333 -19.99 30.46 12.65
N THR A 334 -20.40 31.27 11.68
CA THR A 334 -20.98 32.60 11.98
C THR A 334 -22.30 32.48 12.74
N TYR A 335 -23.15 31.49 12.43
CA TYR A 335 -24.36 31.24 13.20
C TYR A 335 -24.07 30.74 14.63
N ALA A 336 -23.09 29.87 14.82
CA ALA A 336 -22.71 29.36 16.14
C ALA A 336 -22.18 30.47 17.08
N CYS A 337 -21.38 31.41 16.58
CA CYS A 337 -20.91 32.57 17.37
C CYS A 337 -22.02 33.56 17.75
N CYS A 338 -23.11 33.63 16.97
CA CYS A 338 -24.25 34.50 17.28
C CYS A 338 -25.16 33.93 18.38
N ASP A 339 -25.15 32.60 18.60
CA ASP A 339 -25.94 31.97 19.67
C ASP A 339 -25.21 31.98 21.03
N GLU A 340 -23.88 32.01 21.05
CA GLU A 340 -23.10 32.15 22.29
C GLU A 340 -23.06 33.58 22.86
N THR A 341 -23.41 34.58 22.06
CA THR A 341 -23.49 36.00 22.48
C THR A 341 -24.87 36.40 23.01
N ASN A 342 -25.84 35.47 23.03
CA ASN A 342 -27.21 35.66 23.55
C ASN A 342 -27.52 34.86 24.83
N LYS A 343 -26.49 34.36 25.52
CA LYS A 343 -26.56 33.90 26.92
C LYS A 343 -25.69 34.78 27.79
#